data_AF-X1VHZ7-F1
#
_entry.id   AF-X1VHZ7-F1
#
_cell.length_a   1.000
_cell.length_b   1.000
_cell.length_c   1.000
_cell.angle_alpha   90.00
_cell.angle_beta   90.00
_cell.angle_gamma   90.00
#
_symmetry.space_group_name_H-M   'P 1'
#
loop_
_entity.id
_entity.type
_entity.pdbx_description
1 polymer ?
#
loop_
_entity_poly.entity_id
_entity_poly.type
_entity_poly.pdbx_seq_one_letter_code
_entity_poly.pdbx_strand_id
1 'polypeptide(L)'
;MDEPTIGIDPIQVAMTRQLIKELGKEHTILISSHILPEVSMTCERVAIMNEGRIVAEDRIDNLSSILRGTKRIRLEVEGPRKKVAERLHQIEGVSRVSYEDPHYIV
;
A
#
# COMPACT_ATOMS: atom_id res chain seq x y z
N MET A 1 -0.95 21.38 -0.47
CA MET A 1 -2.08 21.12 -1.39
C MET A 1 -2.86 19.96 -0.81
N ASP A 2 -4.14 20.16 -0.56
CA ASP A 2 -5.00 19.13 0.02
C ASP A 2 -5.85 18.51 -1.09
N GLU A 3 -5.71 17.19 -1.28
CA GLU A 3 -6.44 16.39 -2.28
C GLU A 3 -6.44 17.00 -3.70
N PRO A 4 -5.25 17.26 -4.31
CA PRO A 4 -5.13 18.08 -5.52
C PRO A 4 -5.73 17.45 -6.80
N THR A 5 -6.14 16.19 -6.76
CA THR A 5 -6.67 15.47 -7.94
C THR A 5 -8.11 14.96 -7.77
N ILE A 6 -8.76 15.26 -6.63
CA ILE A 6 -10.13 14.80 -6.37
C ILE A 6 -11.13 15.47 -7.31
N GLY A 7 -12.03 14.69 -7.91
CA GLY A 7 -13.07 15.20 -8.82
C GLY A 7 -12.55 15.67 -10.18
N ILE A 8 -11.28 15.41 -10.50
CA ILE A 8 -10.64 15.75 -11.76
C ILE A 8 -10.67 14.52 -12.68
N ASP A 9 -10.84 14.73 -14.00
CA ASP A 9 -10.81 13.62 -14.96
C ASP A 9 -9.38 13.06 -15.16
N PRO A 10 -9.22 11.81 -15.66
CA PRO A 10 -7.92 11.16 -15.74
C PRO A 10 -6.84 11.92 -16.53
N ILE A 11 -7.20 12.70 -17.55
CA ILE A 11 -6.24 13.47 -18.36
C ILE A 11 -5.70 14.64 -17.53
N GLN A 12 -6.61 15.39 -16.90
CA GLN A 12 -6.22 16.50 -16.04
C GLN A 12 -5.44 16.04 -14.81
N VAL A 13 -5.74 14.85 -14.25
CA VAL A 13 -4.91 14.26 -13.19
C VAL A 13 -3.47 14.07 -13.65
N ALA A 14 -3.24 13.55 -14.86
CA ALA A 14 -1.89 13.39 -15.40
C ALA A 14 -1.17 14.74 -15.58
N MET A 15 -1.87 15.76 -16.07
CA MET A 15 -1.33 17.12 -16.23
C MET A 15 -0.96 17.76 -14.90
N THR A 16 -1.85 17.71 -13.91
CA THR A 16 -1.61 18.23 -12.56
C THR A 16 -0.41 17.56 -11.92
N ARG A 17 -0.27 16.24 -12.06
CA ARG A 17 0.90 15.50 -11.55
C ARG A 17 2.20 15.97 -12.20
N GLN A 18 2.19 16.20 -13.51
CA GLN A 18 3.37 16.68 -14.23
C GLN A 18 3.76 18.09 -13.77
N LEU A 19 2.77 18.98 -13.62
CA LEU A 19 3.00 20.34 -13.12
C LEU A 19 3.60 20.31 -11.70
N ILE A 20 3.05 19.49 -10.81
CA ILE A 20 3.56 19.33 -9.44
C ILE A 20 5.02 18.87 -9.45
N LYS A 21 5.38 17.90 -10.32
CA LYS A 21 6.76 17.45 -10.46
C LYS A 21 7.71 18.54 -10.93
N GLU A 22 7.27 19.35 -11.89
CA GLU A 22 8.09 20.43 -12.43
C GLU A 22 8.34 21.51 -11.39
N LEU A 23 7.29 21.93 -10.68
CA LEU A 23 7.40 22.88 -9.58
C LEU A 23 8.24 22.33 -8.42
N GLY A 24 8.14 21.02 -8.16
CA GLY A 24 8.91 20.32 -7.12
C GLY A 24 10.43 20.38 -7.31
N LYS A 25 10.93 20.69 -8.52
CA LYS A 25 12.36 20.84 -8.79
C LYS A 25 12.95 22.12 -8.21
N GLU A 26 12.13 23.16 -8.06
CA GLU A 26 12.56 24.49 -7.60
C GLU A 26 11.93 24.88 -6.25
N HIS A 27 10.88 24.19 -5.85
CA HIS A 27 10.11 24.49 -4.66
C HIS A 27 9.79 23.24 -3.84
N THR A 28 9.77 23.38 -2.51
CA THR A 28 9.24 22.35 -1.63
C THR A 28 7.71 22.41 -1.64
N ILE A 29 7.06 21.33 -2.08
CA ILE A 29 5.60 21.22 -2.14
C ILE A 29 5.14 20.18 -1.11
N LEU A 30 4.22 20.58 -0.24
CA LEU A 30 3.54 19.67 0.67
C LEU A 30 2.21 19.23 0.06
N ILE A 31 1.99 17.91 -0.05
CA ILE A 31 0.77 17.32 -0.61
C ILE A 31 0.16 16.37 0.42
N SER A 32 -1.13 16.51 0.68
CA SER A 32 -1.94 15.50 1.34
C SER A 32 -2.83 14.81 0.32
N SER A 33 -2.83 13.48 0.36
CA SER A 33 -3.72 12.61 -0.41
C SER A 33 -3.90 11.32 0.36
N HIS A 34 -5.13 10.81 0.39
CA HIS A 34 -5.43 9.46 0.87
C HIS A 34 -5.16 8.38 -0.20
N ILE A 35 -4.83 8.77 -1.44
CA ILE A 35 -4.61 7.88 -2.57
C ILE A 35 -3.12 7.64 -2.76
N LEU A 36 -2.65 6.54 -2.19
CA LEU A 36 -1.23 6.19 -2.20
C LEU A 36 -0.58 6.12 -3.60
N PRO A 37 -1.20 5.54 -4.66
CA PRO A 37 -0.61 5.56 -6.00
C PRO A 37 -0.31 6.98 -6.50
N GLU A 38 -1.15 7.96 -6.15
CA GLU A 38 -0.94 9.36 -6.51
C GLU A 38 0.32 9.91 -5.85
N VAL A 39 0.44 9.75 -4.53
CA VAL A 39 1.61 10.16 -3.74
C VAL A 39 2.87 9.49 -4.30
N SER A 40 2.79 8.21 -4.68
CA SER A 40 3.94 7.49 -5.20
C SER A 40 4.46 7.99 -6.54
N MET A 41 3.58 8.61 -7.32
CA MET A 41 3.94 9.15 -8.61
C MET A 41 4.49 10.57 -8.53
N THR A 42 4.18 11.35 -7.48
CA THR A 42 4.52 12.78 -7.40
C THR A 42 5.52 13.15 -6.30
N CYS A 43 5.60 12.39 -5.22
CA CYS A 43 6.40 12.75 -4.04
C CYS A 43 7.68 11.90 -3.90
N GLU A 44 8.73 12.51 -3.37
CA GLU A 44 9.98 11.80 -3.03
C GLU A 44 9.94 11.17 -1.63
N ARG A 45 9.26 11.84 -0.70
CA ARG A 45 9.09 11.44 0.69
C ARG A 45 7.61 11.43 1.05
N VAL A 46 7.23 10.55 1.97
CA VAL A 46 5.87 10.44 2.47
C VAL A 46 5.89 10.31 3.99
N ALA A 47 4.87 10.87 4.63
CA ALA A 47 4.56 10.61 6.02
C ALA A 47 3.14 10.04 6.11
N ILE A 48 2.97 8.92 6.80
CA ILE A 48 1.66 8.32 7.07
C ILE A 48 1.19 8.79 8.44
N MET A 49 -0.01 9.37 8.50
CA MET A 49 -0.63 9.82 9.73
C MET A 49 -1.81 8.91 10.09
N ASN A 50 -1.86 8.50 11.36
CA ASN A 50 -2.99 7.79 11.95
C ASN A 50 -3.33 8.45 13.30
N GLU A 51 -4.60 8.78 13.52
CA GLU A 51 -5.08 9.38 14.78
C GLU A 51 -4.26 10.59 15.26
N GLY A 52 -3.87 11.47 14.34
CA GLY A 52 -3.08 12.67 14.64
C GLY A 52 -1.61 12.42 14.97
N ARG A 53 -1.10 11.20 14.73
CA ARG A 53 0.31 10.84 14.93
C ARG A 53 0.93 10.34 13.64
N ILE A 54 2.18 10.73 13.36
CA ILE A 54 2.96 10.17 12.27
C ILE A 54 3.39 8.76 12.69
N VAL A 55 2.94 7.76 11.94
CA VAL A 55 3.25 6.34 12.20
C VAL A 55 4.34 5.79 11.27
N ALA A 56 4.62 6.48 10.17
CA ALA A 56 5.74 6.19 9.28
C ALA A 56 6.17 7.47 8.56
N GLU A 57 7.47 7.63 8.32
CA GLU A 57 8.02 8.71 7.49
C GLU A 57 9.25 8.19 6.75
N ASP A 58 9.21 8.13 5.43
CA ASP A 58 10.32 7.59 4.62
C ASP A 58 10.28 8.09 3.17
N ARG A 59 11.30 7.74 2.38
CA ARG A 59 11.29 7.84 0.93
C ARG A 59 10.25 6.89 0.33
N ILE A 60 9.64 7.30 -0.77
CA ILE A 60 8.61 6.49 -1.43
C ILE A 60 9.13 5.11 -1.86
N ASP A 61 10.41 5.02 -2.24
CA ASP A 61 11.07 3.77 -2.66
C ASP A 61 11.06 2.72 -1.54
N ASN A 62 11.27 3.17 -0.31
CA ASN A 62 11.27 2.36 0.92
C ASN A 62 9.85 2.05 1.43
N LEU A 63 8.86 2.82 0.96
CA LEU A 63 7.47 2.59 1.30
C LEU A 63 6.98 1.25 0.73
N SER A 64 7.54 0.78 -0.39
CA SER A 64 7.20 -0.53 -0.94
C SER A 64 7.52 -1.69 0.02
N SER A 65 8.51 -1.56 0.92
CA SER A 65 8.75 -2.52 2.01
C SER A 65 7.74 -2.38 3.15
N ILE A 66 7.25 -1.17 3.41
CA ILE A 66 6.25 -0.87 4.43
C ILE A 66 4.84 -1.32 3.98
N LEU A 67 4.56 -1.21 2.68
CA LEU A 67 3.29 -1.53 2.02
C LEU A 67 3.22 -2.92 1.42
N ARG A 68 4.36 -3.62 1.32
CA ARG A 68 4.37 -5.09 1.27
C ARG A 68 3.89 -5.60 2.64
N GLY A 69 2.64 -5.28 2.97
CA GLY A 69 1.87 -6.07 3.89
C GLY A 69 1.99 -7.53 3.48
N THR A 70 1.98 -8.40 4.47
CA THR A 70 2.10 -9.85 4.33
C THR A 70 1.43 -10.31 3.03
N LYS A 71 2.19 -10.90 2.10
CA LYS A 71 1.64 -11.44 0.86
C LYS A 71 0.56 -12.45 1.24
N ARG A 72 -0.70 -12.15 0.91
CA ARG A 72 -1.82 -13.05 1.15
C ARG A 72 -1.99 -13.99 -0.04
N ILE A 73 -1.97 -15.29 0.19
CA ILE A 73 -2.22 -16.32 -0.83
C ILE A 73 -3.50 -17.05 -0.44
N ARG A 74 -4.44 -17.13 -1.39
CA ARG A 74 -5.66 -17.94 -1.26
C ARG A 74 -5.38 -19.33 -1.83
N LEU A 75 -5.59 -20.36 -1.02
CA LEU A 75 -5.33 -21.76 -1.35
C LEU A 75 -6.60 -22.57 -1.19
N GLU A 76 -6.85 -23.49 -2.12
CA GLU A 76 -7.84 -24.56 -1.97
C GLU A 76 -7.07 -25.88 -1.81
N VAL A 77 -7.34 -26.60 -0.73
CA VAL A 77 -6.58 -27.80 -0.35
C VAL A 77 -7.54 -28.87 0.13
N GLU A 78 -7.46 -30.05 -0.49
CA GLU A 78 -8.26 -31.20 -0.11
C GLU A 78 -7.66 -31.90 1.12
N GLY A 79 -8.48 -32.15 2.15
CA GLY A 79 -8.10 -32.93 3.31
C GLY A 79 -8.66 -32.42 4.65
N PRO A 80 -8.35 -33.10 5.77
CA PRO A 80 -8.85 -32.71 7.09
C PRO A 80 -8.34 -31.33 7.50
N ARG A 81 -9.27 -30.39 7.73
CA ARG A 81 -8.98 -28.97 8.00
C ARG A 81 -7.89 -28.72 9.03
N LYS A 82 -7.93 -29.46 10.14
CA LYS A 82 -6.95 -29.34 11.22
C LYS A 82 -5.53 -29.67 10.76
N LYS A 83 -5.38 -30.77 10.00
CA LYS A 83 -4.09 -31.26 9.49
C LYS A 83 -3.52 -30.32 8.42
N VAL A 84 -4.38 -29.76 7.56
CA VAL A 84 -3.98 -28.78 6.54
C VAL A 84 -3.49 -27.49 7.19
N ALA A 85 -4.25 -26.93 8.14
CA ALA A 85 -3.85 -25.71 8.85
C ALA A 85 -2.53 -25.88 9.62
N GLU A 86 -2.33 -27.01 10.30
CA GLU A 86 -1.06 -27.33 10.99
C GLU A 86 0.13 -27.37 10.02
N ARG A 87 -0.05 -27.98 8.84
CA ARG A 87 1.01 -28.04 7.81
C ARG A 87 1.31 -26.69 7.20
N LEU A 88 0.29 -25.85 6.94
CA LEU A 88 0.49 -24.50 6.40
C LEU A 88 1.29 -23.61 7.35
N HIS A 89 1.07 -23.73 8.67
CA HIS A 89 1.86 -22.99 9.68
C HIS A 89 3.33 -23.42 9.74
N GLN A 90 3.67 -24.62 9.27
CA GLN A 90 5.05 -25.12 9.25
C GLN A 90 5.84 -24.67 8.01
N ILE A 91 5.18 -24.03 7.04
CA ILE A 91 5.84 -23.53 5.83
C ILE A 91 6.63 -22.27 6.17
N GLU A 92 7.91 -22.27 5.83
CA GLU A 92 8.78 -21.10 5.99
C GLU A 92 8.19 -19.89 5.22
N GLY A 93 8.04 -18.77 5.93
CA GLY A 93 7.45 -17.54 5.39
C GLY A 93 5.94 -17.39 5.61
N VAL A 94 5.24 -18.42 6.11
CA VAL A 94 3.84 -18.30 6.51
C VAL A 94 3.76 -17.74 7.93
N SER A 95 3.24 -16.52 8.05
CA SER A 95 3.09 -15.85 9.35
C SER A 95 1.70 -16.05 9.98
N ARG A 96 0.68 -16.33 9.16
CA ARG A 96 -0.70 -16.51 9.61
C ARG A 96 -1.41 -17.47 8.67
N VAL A 97 -2.35 -18.26 9.21
CA VAL A 97 -3.29 -19.06 8.40
C VAL A 97 -4.70 -18.78 8.89
N SER A 98 -5.62 -18.42 8.01
CA SER A 98 -7.06 -18.35 8.28
C SER A 98 -7.84 -19.23 7.32
N TYR A 99 -9.02 -19.71 7.75
CA TYR A 99 -9.91 -20.51 6.92
C TYR A 99 -11.20 -19.73 6.64
N GLU A 100 -11.45 -19.48 5.36
CA GLU A 100 -12.66 -18.86 4.81
C GLU A 100 -13.25 -19.85 3.80
N ASP A 101 -14.20 -20.68 4.25
CA ASP A 101 -14.74 -21.80 3.49
C ASP A 101 -15.03 -21.44 2.00
N PRO A 102 -14.53 -22.20 1.01
CA PRO A 102 -13.71 -23.44 1.11
C PRO A 102 -12.18 -23.22 1.13
N HIS A 103 -11.69 -21.99 1.33
CA HIS A 103 -10.30 -21.62 1.12
C HIS A 103 -9.50 -21.39 2.42
N TYR A 104 -8.19 -21.59 2.31
CA TYR A 104 -7.19 -21.12 3.29
C TYR A 104 -6.58 -19.82 2.80
N ILE A 105 -6.32 -18.89 3.70
CA ILE A 105 -5.56 -17.67 3.43
C ILE A 105 -4.31 -17.69 4.29
N VAL A 106 -3.15 -17.64 3.63
CA VAL A 106 -1.83 -17.56 4.25
C VAL A 106 -1.15 -16.24 3.95
#